data_AF-A0A7S2CNF3-F1
#
_entry.id   AF-A0A7S2CNF3-F1
#
_cell.length_a   1.000
_cell.length_b   1.000
_cell.length_c   1.000
_cell.angle_alpha   90.00
_cell.angle_beta   90.00
_cell.angle_gamma   90.00
#
_symmetry.space_group_name_H-M   'P 1'
#
loop_
_entity.id
_entity.type
_entity.pdbx_description
1 polymer ?
#
loop_
_entity_poly.entity_id
_entity_poly.type
_entity_poly.pdbx_seq_one_letter_code
_entity_poly.pdbx_strand_id
1 'polypeptide(L)'
;PNAKSQDANVSSAASAASGAEDGGMDAFNIDRASAILSCIPPRGILAPGESATSNIICEAGRQPERVRAVLECLVAGTDHLQSSTFKTQYISLRGEVQSPKVHLNTTHIAWGTCFVGVPVVRTVTLTNLSNLSTKFKWERPM
;
A
#
# COMPACT_ATOMS: atom_id res chain seq x y z
N PRO A 1 61.52 -24.87 -29.05
CA PRO A 1 60.44 -24.69 -28.04
C PRO A 1 60.30 -23.20 -27.66
N ASN A 2 59.83 -22.40 -28.61
CA ASN A 2 58.51 -21.73 -28.60
C ASN A 2 58.26 -20.79 -27.41
N ALA A 3 58.55 -19.51 -27.66
CA ALA A 3 57.78 -18.39 -27.15
C ALA A 3 56.42 -18.35 -27.86
N LYS A 4 55.34 -18.07 -27.13
CA LYS A 4 54.19 -17.29 -27.62
C LYS A 4 53.22 -16.95 -26.49
N SER A 5 52.98 -15.64 -26.38
CA SER A 5 51.86 -14.95 -25.76
C SER A 5 50.54 -15.73 -25.89
N GLN A 6 49.78 -15.85 -24.79
CA GLN A 6 48.38 -16.25 -24.83
C GLN A 6 47.52 -15.03 -24.53
N ASP A 7 47.01 -14.45 -25.60
CA ASP A 7 45.82 -13.64 -25.61
C ASP A 7 44.63 -14.51 -25.23
N ALA A 8 43.91 -14.13 -24.17
CA ALA A 8 42.57 -14.62 -23.88
C ALA A 8 41.60 -13.43 -23.92
N ASN A 9 41.34 -12.95 -25.14
CA ASN A 9 40.18 -12.14 -25.45
C ASN A 9 38.96 -13.07 -25.44
N VAL A 10 38.20 -13.07 -24.34
CA VAL A 10 36.84 -13.60 -24.33
C VAL A 10 35.88 -12.43 -24.17
N SER A 11 35.59 -11.82 -25.31
CA SER A 11 34.40 -11.00 -25.53
C SER A 11 33.18 -11.91 -25.44
N SER A 12 32.30 -11.71 -24.46
CA SER A 12 30.95 -12.27 -24.51
C SER A 12 29.90 -11.23 -24.12
N ALA A 13 29.30 -10.70 -25.18
CA ALA A 13 27.96 -10.14 -25.33
C ALA A 13 27.25 -9.61 -24.06
N ALA A 14 27.12 -8.29 -24.03
CA ALA A 14 26.02 -7.60 -23.38
C ALA A 14 24.69 -8.21 -23.84
N SER A 15 24.04 -8.94 -22.94
CA SER A 15 22.63 -9.30 -23.11
C SER A 15 21.81 -8.15 -22.55
N ALA A 16 21.40 -7.25 -23.45
CA ALA A 16 20.34 -6.29 -23.22
C ALA A 16 19.04 -7.07 -22.97
N ALA A 17 18.72 -7.31 -21.70
CA ALA A 17 17.37 -7.65 -21.30
C ALA A 17 16.56 -6.36 -21.30
N SER A 18 16.02 -6.01 -22.47
CA SER A 18 14.91 -5.08 -22.62
C SER A 18 13.67 -5.69 -21.97
N GLY A 19 13.61 -5.68 -20.64
CA GLY A 19 12.39 -5.82 -19.89
C GLY A 19 11.71 -4.47 -19.85
N ALA A 20 11.02 -4.10 -20.92
CA ALA A 20 9.93 -3.16 -20.82
C ALA A 20 8.83 -3.87 -20.01
N GLU A 21 8.96 -3.84 -18.68
CA GLU A 21 7.80 -3.99 -17.83
C GLU A 21 6.97 -2.74 -18.08
N ASP A 22 6.09 -2.85 -19.07
CA ASP A 22 4.87 -2.06 -19.17
C ASP A 22 4.12 -2.28 -17.86
N GLY A 23 4.52 -1.50 -16.86
CA GLY A 23 3.84 -1.38 -15.59
C GLY A 23 2.53 -0.71 -15.88
N GLY A 24 1.59 -1.48 -16.43
CA GLY A 24 0.18 -1.17 -16.41
C GLY A 24 -0.09 -0.70 -15.00
N MET A 25 -0.41 0.59 -14.86
CA MET A 25 -0.80 1.14 -13.58
C MET A 25 -1.95 0.26 -13.10
N ASP A 26 -1.68 -0.61 -12.13
CA ASP A 26 -2.71 -1.27 -11.37
C ASP A 26 -3.59 -0.14 -10.87
N ALA A 27 -4.74 0.00 -11.52
CA ALA A 27 -5.70 1.01 -11.17
C ALA A 27 -6.17 0.62 -9.78
N PHE A 28 -5.55 1.20 -8.76
CA PHE A 28 -6.09 1.25 -7.40
C PHE A 28 -7.32 2.15 -7.42
N ASN A 29 -8.33 1.73 -8.19
CA ASN A 29 -9.61 2.40 -8.24
C ASN A 29 -10.40 1.91 -7.04
N ILE A 30 -10.06 2.49 -5.89
CA ILE A 30 -10.87 2.36 -4.69
C ILE A 30 -12.08 3.27 -4.91
N ASP A 31 -13.22 2.65 -5.24
CA ASP A 31 -14.47 3.37 -5.48
C ASP A 31 -15.08 3.96 -4.19
N ARG A 32 -14.66 3.43 -3.03
CA ARG A 32 -15.19 3.82 -1.72
C ARG A 32 -14.35 4.91 -1.06
N ALA A 33 -15.03 5.88 -0.44
CA ALA A 33 -14.37 6.96 0.30
C ALA A 33 -13.75 6.47 1.62
N SER A 34 -14.48 5.65 2.37
CA SER A 34 -14.15 5.19 3.72
C SER A 34 -13.75 3.72 3.80
N ALA A 35 -13.13 3.34 4.91
CA ALA A 35 -12.70 1.97 5.17
C ALA A 35 -13.87 1.04 5.57
N ILE A 36 -13.72 -0.26 5.30
CA ILE A 36 -14.72 -1.28 5.68
C ILE A 36 -14.05 -2.40 6.48
N LEU A 37 -14.77 -2.90 7.48
CA LEU A 37 -14.36 -4.03 8.29
C LEU A 37 -15.20 -5.26 7.94
N SER A 38 -14.56 -6.41 7.79
CA SER A 38 -15.23 -7.69 7.63
C SER A 38 -14.58 -8.76 8.50
N CYS A 39 -15.37 -9.78 8.88
CA CYS A 39 -14.94 -10.88 9.74
C CYS A 39 -15.09 -12.20 8.98
N ILE A 40 -14.01 -12.97 8.87
CA ILE A 40 -13.98 -14.21 8.09
C ILE A 40 -13.37 -15.34 8.93
N PRO A 41 -14.13 -16.40 9.26
CA PRO A 41 -15.55 -16.60 8.95
C PRO A 41 -16.47 -15.73 9.82
N PRO A 42 -17.64 -15.30 9.32
CA PRO A 42 -18.59 -14.48 10.08
C PRO A 42 -19.40 -15.28 11.12
N ARG A 43 -19.40 -16.61 11.02
CA ARG A 43 -20.11 -17.53 11.92
C ARG A 43 -19.37 -18.86 12.01
N GLY A 44 -19.52 -19.55 13.12
CA GLY A 44 -18.94 -20.86 13.37
C GLY A 44 -19.59 -21.56 14.55
N ILE A 45 -19.20 -22.82 14.78
CA ILE A 45 -19.62 -23.63 15.93
C ILE A 45 -18.34 -24.10 16.61
N LEU A 46 -18.33 -24.11 17.94
CA LEU A 46 -17.21 -24.61 18.74
C LEU A 46 -17.68 -25.76 19.62
N ALA A 47 -16.95 -26.87 19.59
CA ALA A 47 -17.12 -27.94 20.56
C ALA A 47 -16.54 -27.54 21.93
N PRO A 48 -16.91 -28.23 23.02
CA PRO A 48 -16.33 -27.98 24.34
C PRO A 48 -14.80 -28.13 24.34
N GLY A 49 -14.09 -27.08 24.75
CA GLY A 49 -12.63 -27.04 24.76
C GLY A 49 -11.99 -26.73 23.40
N GLU A 50 -12.78 -26.51 22.35
CA GLU A 50 -12.29 -26.09 21.03
C GLU A 50 -12.05 -24.58 20.98
N SER A 51 -11.08 -24.17 20.17
CA SER A 51 -10.79 -22.77 19.87
C SER A 51 -10.79 -22.55 18.37
N ALA A 52 -11.40 -21.44 17.91
CA ALA A 52 -11.38 -21.03 16.52
C ALA A 52 -10.80 -19.61 16.40
N THR A 53 -10.17 -19.35 15.25
CA THR A 53 -9.66 -18.02 14.90
C THR A 53 -10.54 -17.45 13.80
N SER A 54 -10.99 -16.21 13.99
CA SER A 54 -11.63 -15.44 12.93
C SER A 54 -10.79 -14.22 12.58
N ASN A 55 -10.56 -14.02 11.30
CA ASN A 55 -9.75 -12.94 10.78
C ASN A 55 -10.60 -11.70 10.59
N ILE A 56 -10.14 -10.58 11.13
CA ILE A 56 -10.76 -9.27 10.93
C ILE A 56 -9.98 -8.56 9.83
N ILE A 57 -10.64 -8.29 8.72
CA ILE A 57 -10.06 -7.65 7.54
C ILE A 57 -10.52 -6.20 7.51
N CYS A 58 -9.56 -5.27 7.40
CA CYS A 58 -9.80 -3.86 7.18
C CYS A 58 -9.43 -3.50 5.74
N GLU A 59 -10.43 -3.22 4.92
CA GLU A 59 -10.26 -2.74 3.56
C GLU A 59 -10.19 -1.21 3.57
N ALA A 60 -9.06 -0.64 3.17
CA ALA A 60 -8.85 0.80 3.18
C ALA A 60 -9.70 1.52 2.10
N GLY A 61 -10.25 2.68 2.47
CA GLY A 61 -10.88 3.61 1.54
C GLY A 61 -9.87 4.56 0.88
N ARG A 62 -10.35 5.45 0.00
CA ARG A 62 -9.53 6.49 -0.64
C ARG A 62 -9.01 7.55 0.34
N GLN A 63 -9.77 7.82 1.40
CA GLN A 63 -9.44 8.89 2.35
C GLN A 63 -8.73 8.33 3.58
N PRO A 64 -7.76 9.07 4.13
CA PRO A 64 -7.23 8.79 5.45
C PRO A 64 -8.34 8.80 6.49
N GLU A 65 -8.39 7.77 7.33
CA GLU A 65 -9.48 7.59 8.28
C GLU A 65 -8.97 6.92 9.56
N ARG A 66 -9.45 7.37 10.72
CA ARG A 66 -9.27 6.66 11.98
C ARG A 66 -10.46 5.74 12.19
N VAL A 67 -10.27 4.47 11.91
CA VAL A 67 -11.30 3.44 12.09
C VAL A 67 -11.47 3.17 13.59
N ARG A 68 -12.67 3.39 14.09
CA ARG A 68 -13.10 3.00 15.45
C ARG A 68 -14.41 2.27 15.33
N ALA A 69 -14.42 0.99 15.70
CA ALA A 69 -15.58 0.15 15.57
C ALA A 69 -15.74 -0.75 16.79
N VAL A 70 -16.93 -1.32 16.94
CA VAL A 70 -17.22 -2.38 17.90
C VAL A 70 -17.79 -3.54 17.10
N LEU A 71 -17.16 -4.71 17.21
CA LEU A 71 -17.74 -5.95 16.68
C LEU A 71 -18.63 -6.58 17.73
N GLU A 72 -19.78 -7.04 17.27
CA GLU A 72 -20.74 -7.79 18.07
C GLU A 72 -20.65 -9.26 17.72
N CYS A 73 -20.42 -10.11 18.71
CA CYS A 73 -20.39 -11.56 18.57
C CYS A 73 -21.56 -12.15 19.35
N LEU A 74 -22.47 -12.80 18.64
CA LEU A 74 -23.63 -13.48 19.23
C LEU A 74 -23.25 -14.91 19.58
N VAL A 75 -23.31 -15.24 20.86
CA VAL A 75 -23.02 -16.59 21.37
C VAL A 75 -24.34 -17.27 21.75
N ALA A 76 -24.66 -18.35 21.06
CA ALA A 76 -25.83 -19.18 21.35
C ALA A 76 -25.51 -20.20 22.46
N GLY A 77 -26.48 -20.52 23.32
CA GLY A 77 -26.38 -21.65 24.24
C GLY A 77 -25.54 -21.40 25.50
N THR A 78 -25.39 -20.16 25.94
CA THR A 78 -24.62 -19.84 27.17
C THR A 78 -25.38 -20.13 28.46
N ASP A 79 -26.66 -20.51 28.40
CA ASP A 79 -27.50 -20.82 29.57
C ASP A 79 -27.94 -22.28 29.54
N HIS A 80 -27.73 -22.98 30.66
CA HIS A 80 -28.15 -24.36 30.89
C HIS A 80 -29.67 -24.49 31.10
N LEU A 81 -30.40 -23.37 31.22
CA LEU A 81 -31.84 -23.34 31.53
C LEU A 81 -32.74 -22.74 30.44
N GLN A 82 -32.20 -22.00 29.45
CA GLN A 82 -32.98 -21.48 28.32
C GLN A 82 -32.23 -21.58 26.99
N SER A 83 -32.64 -22.55 26.18
CA SER A 83 -32.04 -22.90 24.88
C SER A 83 -32.25 -21.84 23.77
N SER A 84 -32.97 -20.74 24.02
CA SER A 84 -33.36 -19.77 22.98
C SER A 84 -32.72 -18.38 23.10
N THR A 85 -31.86 -18.14 24.09
CA THR A 85 -31.32 -16.80 24.36
C THR A 85 -29.88 -16.68 23.85
N PHE A 86 -29.63 -15.67 23.01
CA PHE A 86 -28.29 -15.31 22.55
C PHE A 86 -27.66 -14.28 23.50
N LYS A 87 -26.39 -14.48 23.86
CA LYS A 87 -25.60 -13.48 24.61
C LYS A 87 -24.70 -12.70 23.66
N THR A 88 -24.79 -11.37 23.69
CA THR A 88 -23.93 -10.48 22.89
C THR A 88 -22.62 -10.21 23.61
N GLN A 89 -21.51 -10.43 22.92
CA GLN A 89 -20.17 -10.05 23.32
C GLN A 89 -19.67 -8.91 22.43
N TYR A 90 -18.89 -7.99 22.98
CA TYR A 90 -18.40 -6.81 22.27
C TYR A 90 -16.87 -6.79 22.23
N ILE A 91 -16.31 -6.46 21.06
CA ILE A 91 -14.87 -6.31 20.86
C ILE A 91 -14.63 -4.93 20.25
N SER A 92 -13.85 -4.08 20.92
CA SER A 92 -13.46 -2.79 20.38
C SER A 92 -12.30 -2.93 19.40
N LEU A 93 -12.41 -2.23 18.26
CA LEU A 93 -11.40 -2.19 17.23
C LEU A 93 -10.95 -0.76 16.98
N ARG A 94 -9.65 -0.61 16.77
CA ARG A 94 -9.03 0.66 16.41
C ARG A 94 -8.00 0.43 15.31
N GLY A 95 -8.10 1.20 14.24
CA GLY A 95 -7.18 1.20 13.12
C GLY A 95 -6.96 2.61 12.57
N GLU A 96 -5.94 2.76 11.74
CA GLU A 96 -5.66 4.00 11.02
C GLU A 96 -5.37 3.69 9.56
N VAL A 97 -6.19 4.23 8.68
CA VAL A 97 -5.97 4.26 7.24
C VAL A 97 -5.17 5.51 6.93
N GLN A 98 -4.00 5.34 6.33
CA GLN A 98 -3.10 6.43 5.96
C GLN A 98 -3.03 6.56 4.44
N SER A 99 -2.85 7.78 3.95
CA SER A 99 -2.52 8.04 2.54
C SER A 99 -1.09 8.58 2.42
N PRO A 100 -0.40 8.30 1.30
CA PRO A 100 0.84 8.98 0.97
C PRO A 100 0.69 10.50 1.05
N LYS A 101 1.68 11.16 1.65
CA LYS A 101 1.70 12.62 1.77
C LYS A 101 3.06 13.12 1.30
N VAL A 102 3.06 13.93 0.26
CA VAL A 102 4.29 14.51 -0.30
C VAL A 102 4.22 16.03 -0.27
N HIS A 103 5.39 16.66 -0.18
CA HIS A 103 5.54 18.10 -0.18
C HIS A 103 6.63 18.53 -1.14
N LEU A 104 6.32 19.55 -1.94
CA LEU A 104 7.26 20.20 -2.84
C LEU A 104 7.82 21.44 -2.18
N ASN A 105 9.15 21.58 -2.13
CA ASN A 105 9.80 22.71 -1.46
C ASN A 105 9.42 24.08 -2.05
N THR A 106 9.09 24.14 -3.33
CA THR A 106 8.54 25.32 -3.99
C THR A 106 7.55 24.93 -5.09
N THR A 107 6.41 25.61 -5.16
CA THR A 107 5.42 25.47 -6.25
C THR A 107 5.64 26.46 -7.38
N HIS A 108 6.54 27.43 -7.19
CA HIS A 108 6.84 28.46 -8.17
C HIS A 108 8.35 28.60 -8.36
N ILE A 109 8.81 28.52 -9.61
CA ILE A 109 10.22 28.64 -9.96
C ILE A 109 10.39 29.91 -10.79
N ALA A 110 10.98 30.93 -10.20
CA ALA A 110 11.36 32.13 -10.93
C ALA A 110 12.64 31.87 -11.72
N TRP A 111 12.53 31.80 -13.04
CA TRP A 111 13.66 31.58 -13.94
C TRP A 111 14.57 32.82 -14.05
N GLY A 112 13.99 34.01 -13.92
CA GLY A 112 14.68 35.28 -14.16
C GLY A 112 14.99 35.47 -15.65
N THR A 113 16.09 36.15 -15.95
CA THR A 113 16.55 36.34 -17.33
C THR A 113 17.31 35.11 -17.80
N CYS A 114 16.82 34.47 -18.86
CA CYS A 114 17.50 33.35 -19.52
C CYS A 114 17.94 33.78 -20.91
N PHE A 115 19.19 33.48 -21.27
CA PHE A 115 19.75 33.82 -22.57
C PHE A 115 19.59 32.66 -23.55
N VAL A 116 19.35 32.99 -24.83
CA VAL A 116 19.24 32.00 -25.90
C VAL A 116 20.53 31.20 -26.01
N GLY A 117 20.42 29.87 -26.00
CA GLY A 117 21.55 28.96 -26.08
C GLY A 117 22.30 28.70 -24.77
N VAL A 118 21.90 29.33 -23.65
CA VAL A 118 22.51 29.11 -22.34
C VAL A 118 21.60 28.24 -21.47
N PRO A 119 22.01 27.00 -21.11
CA PRO A 119 21.18 26.14 -20.26
C PRO A 119 21.11 26.69 -18.83
N VAL A 120 19.88 26.81 -18.32
CA VAL A 120 19.61 27.18 -16.92
C VAL A 120 18.97 25.99 -16.22
N VAL A 121 19.54 25.56 -15.10
CA VAL A 121 19.05 24.43 -14.31
C VAL A 121 18.61 24.92 -12.93
N ARG A 122 17.47 24.43 -12.46
CA ARG A 122 16.94 24.69 -11.12
C ARG A 122 16.60 23.37 -10.45
N THR A 123 16.92 23.25 -9.17
CA THR A 123 16.64 22.07 -8.37
C THR A 123 15.38 22.28 -7.55
N VAL A 124 14.50 21.29 -7.57
CA VAL A 124 13.28 21.23 -6.76
C VAL A 124 13.33 19.94 -5.95
N THR A 125 12.95 20.02 -4.68
CA THR A 125 12.97 18.89 -3.76
C THR A 125 11.55 18.45 -3.47
N LEU A 126 11.25 17.18 -3.76
CA LEU A 126 10.02 16.51 -3.35
C LEU A 126 10.32 15.63 -2.15
N THR A 127 9.63 15.85 -1.05
CA THR A 127 9.81 15.11 0.21
C THR A 127 8.56 14.32 0.53
N ASN A 128 8.70 13.01 0.75
CA ASN A 128 7.65 12.19 1.33
C ASN A 128 7.57 12.47 2.84
N LEU A 129 6.45 13.02 3.28
CA LEU A 129 6.15 13.32 4.68
C LEU A 129 5.40 12.18 5.39
N SER A 130 5.03 11.12 4.66
CA SER A 130 4.37 9.96 5.21
C SER A 130 5.34 8.81 5.47
N ASN A 131 4.94 7.90 6.35
CA ASN A 131 5.68 6.64 6.59
C ASN A 131 5.40 5.58 5.51
N LEU A 132 4.68 5.93 4.45
CA LEU A 132 4.30 5.02 3.38
C LEU A 132 5.26 5.14 2.21
N SER A 133 5.71 4.01 1.67
CA SER A 133 6.46 4.00 0.41
C SER A 133 5.61 4.61 -0.71
N THR A 134 6.13 5.63 -1.38
CA THR A 134 5.38 6.44 -2.33
C THR A 134 6.11 6.51 -3.67
N LYS A 135 5.39 6.26 -4.76
CA LYS A 135 5.87 6.49 -6.14
C LYS A 135 5.33 7.83 -6.63
N PHE A 136 6.10 8.59 -7.37
CA PHE A 136 5.68 9.87 -7.97
C PHE A 136 6.02 9.92 -9.46
N LYS A 137 5.24 10.70 -10.21
CA LYS A 137 5.50 11.00 -11.62
C LYS A 137 5.21 12.48 -11.90
N TRP A 138 5.92 13.03 -12.87
CA TRP A 138 5.65 14.36 -13.41
C TRP A 138 4.78 14.22 -14.65
N GLU A 139 3.70 14.99 -14.74
CA GLU A 139 2.86 15.07 -15.93
C GLU A 139 3.03 16.44 -16.58
N ARG A 140 3.07 16.49 -17.91
CA ARG A 140 3.04 17.76 -18.62
C ARG A 140 1.65 18.38 -18.49
N PRO A 141 1.55 19.72 -18.31
CA PRO A 141 0.26 20.38 -18.40
C PRO A 141 -0.35 20.10 -19.78
N MET A 142 -1.61 19.68 -19.79
CA MET A 142 -2.42 19.56 -21.02
C MET A 142 -2.83 20.93 -21.54
#